data_AF-A0A350HED7-F1
#
_entry.id   AF-A0A350HED7-F1
#
_cell.length_a   1.000
_cell.length_b   1.000
_cell.length_c   1.000
_cell.angle_alpha   90.00
_cell.angle_beta   90.00
_cell.angle_gamma   90.00
#
_symmetry.space_group_name_H-M   'P 1'
#
loop_
_entity.id
_entity.type
_entity.pdbx_description
1 polymer ?
#
loop_
_entity_poly.entity_id
_entity_poly.type
_entity_poly.pdbx_seq_one_letter_code
_entity_poly.pdbx_strand_id
1 'polypeptide(L)'
;MAIKLITALGNNEEKYFQTRHNIGFRWLDQLAEMQHVTWQKSSHGKGMVGKINYDNQSAILLFKPGLLMNINGKPIADCARYFTIKPEEILLVYDDLDLEAGIIKCRKSVGHGGHNGVRDLANHIDISQTIRLKIGIGRPDSKLNTSQYVLQKPSPSDSKNIDHAIKNSLAHRGLLFSGQLNAYYEQLALINKMEKPNGI
;
A
#
# COMPACT_ATOMS: atom_id res chain seq x y z
N MET A 1 -8.25 1.11 17.45
CA MET A 1 -6.89 0.56 17.21
C MET A 1 -6.19 1.50 16.25
N ALA A 2 -4.98 1.95 16.58
CA ALA A 2 -4.28 2.95 15.78
C ALA A 2 -3.21 2.27 14.91
N ILE A 3 -3.06 2.72 13.66
CA ILE A 3 -1.98 2.30 12.78
C ILE A 3 -0.67 2.90 13.31
N LYS A 4 0.36 2.06 13.49
CA LYS A 4 1.70 2.50 13.91
C LYS A 4 2.74 2.34 12.81
N LEU A 5 2.52 1.42 11.87
CA LEU A 5 3.37 1.22 10.71
C LEU A 5 2.54 1.29 9.44
N ILE A 6 2.91 2.18 8.54
CA ILE A 6 2.43 2.19 7.16
C ILE A 6 3.60 1.75 6.29
N THR A 7 3.40 0.65 5.56
CA THR A 7 4.39 0.12 4.63
C THR A 7 3.74 -0.22 3.31
N ALA A 8 4.54 -0.38 2.28
CA ALA A 8 4.08 -0.69 0.96
C ALA A 8 4.92 -1.79 0.33
N LEU A 9 4.37 -2.42 -0.70
CA LEU A 9 5.08 -3.36 -1.56
C LEU A 9 5.49 -2.69 -2.87
N GLY A 10 6.66 -3.07 -3.38
CA GLY A 10 7.22 -2.53 -4.62
C GLY A 10 8.63 -3.06 -4.89
N ASN A 11 9.15 -2.76 -6.08
CA ASN A 11 10.54 -3.00 -6.43
C ASN A 11 11.34 -1.69 -6.37
N ASN A 12 12.52 -1.71 -5.78
CA ASN A 12 13.37 -0.53 -5.61
C ASN A 12 14.26 -0.21 -6.83
N GLU A 13 14.29 -1.05 -7.86
CA GLU A 13 15.04 -0.75 -9.10
C GLU A 13 14.27 0.24 -9.99
N GLU A 14 15.00 1.21 -10.55
CA GLU A 14 14.44 2.32 -11.34
C GLU A 14 13.53 1.85 -12.49
N LYS A 15 13.92 0.78 -13.18
CA LYS A 15 13.14 0.18 -14.28
C LYS A 15 11.70 -0.19 -13.90
N TYR A 16 11.41 -0.38 -12.61
CA TYR A 16 10.09 -0.75 -12.12
C TYR A 16 9.26 0.42 -11.57
N PHE A 17 9.81 1.62 -11.43
CA PHE A 17 9.14 2.74 -10.74
C PHE A 17 7.78 3.11 -11.33
N GLN A 18 7.63 2.94 -12.64
CA GLN A 18 6.40 3.29 -13.36
C GLN A 18 5.47 2.09 -13.58
N THR A 19 5.77 0.93 -12.99
CA THR A 19 5.01 -0.31 -13.21
C THR A 19 3.82 -0.43 -12.27
N ARG A 20 2.84 -1.27 -12.63
CA ARG A 20 1.69 -1.58 -11.77
C ARG A 20 2.11 -2.10 -10.39
N HIS A 21 3.14 -2.93 -10.33
CA HIS A 21 3.67 -3.48 -9.07
C HIS A 21 4.31 -2.45 -8.13
N ASN A 22 4.56 -1.23 -8.60
CA ASN A 22 5.13 -0.16 -7.79
C ASN A 22 4.08 0.86 -7.30
N ILE A 23 2.79 0.61 -7.53
CA ILE A 23 1.72 1.53 -7.13
C ILE A 23 1.61 1.66 -5.61
N GLY A 24 1.94 0.60 -4.85
CA GLY A 24 2.05 0.69 -3.40
C GLY A 24 3.13 1.71 -2.97
N PHE A 25 4.32 1.65 -3.56
CA PHE A 25 5.38 2.62 -3.31
C PHE A 25 4.97 4.04 -3.73
N ARG A 26 4.30 4.20 -4.86
CA ARG A 26 3.77 5.51 -5.31
C ARG A 26 2.83 6.13 -4.28
N TRP A 27 1.91 5.34 -3.72
CA TRP A 27 1.01 5.81 -2.67
C TRP A 27 1.79 6.23 -1.41
N LEU A 28 2.77 5.43 -1.00
CA LEU A 28 3.58 5.71 0.20
C LEU A 28 4.47 6.95 0.03
N ASP A 29 5.04 7.12 -1.16
CA ASP A 29 5.87 8.28 -1.49
C ASP A 29 5.03 9.57 -1.52
N GLN A 30 3.81 9.55 -2.08
CA GLN A 30 2.89 10.69 -2.03
C GLN A 30 2.45 11.01 -0.59
N LEU A 31 2.18 10.00 0.24
CA LEU A 31 1.90 10.23 1.67
C LEU A 31 3.07 10.92 2.37
N ALA A 32 4.29 10.43 2.13
CA ALA A 32 5.51 10.99 2.71
C ALA A 32 5.71 12.46 2.28
N GLU A 33 5.51 12.77 1.00
CA GLU A 33 5.57 14.14 0.47
C GLU A 33 4.54 15.06 1.13
N MET A 34 3.27 14.64 1.18
CA MET A 34 2.18 15.41 1.82
C MET A 34 2.38 15.64 3.31
N GLN A 35 3.24 14.86 3.97
CA GLN A 35 3.53 14.95 5.39
C GLN A 35 4.95 15.45 5.66
N HIS A 36 5.65 15.94 4.62
CA HIS A 36 7.02 16.45 4.69
C HIS A 36 7.99 15.47 5.39
N VAL A 37 7.80 14.18 5.14
CA VAL A 37 8.59 13.12 5.77
C VAL A 37 9.97 13.06 5.12
N THR A 38 11.01 13.20 5.94
CA THR A 38 12.39 12.93 5.52
C THR A 38 12.68 11.44 5.65
N TRP A 39 12.95 10.80 4.52
CA TRP A 39 13.38 9.40 4.49
C TRP A 39 14.82 9.25 4.99
N GLN A 40 15.03 8.26 5.87
CA GLN A 40 16.34 7.87 6.36
C GLN A 40 16.59 6.40 6.04
N LYS A 41 17.86 6.01 5.85
CA LYS A 41 18.21 4.60 5.75
C LYS A 41 17.84 3.92 7.06
N SER A 42 17.08 2.83 6.98
CA SER A 42 16.73 2.08 8.16
C SER A 42 17.94 1.30 8.68
N SER A 43 18.18 1.36 9.98
CA SER A 43 19.12 0.48 10.67
C SER A 43 18.57 -0.95 10.82
N HIS A 44 17.25 -1.14 10.63
CA HIS A 44 16.55 -2.41 10.85
C HIS A 44 15.55 -2.66 9.71
N GLY A 45 15.69 -3.79 9.02
CA GLY A 45 14.95 -4.06 7.79
C GLY A 45 15.51 -3.23 6.64
N LYS A 46 16.11 -3.90 5.64
CA LYS A 46 16.77 -3.26 4.49
C LYS A 46 15.77 -2.36 3.75
N GLY A 47 15.91 -1.03 3.86
CA GLY A 47 14.98 -0.08 3.28
C GLY A 47 15.12 1.34 3.84
N MET A 48 14.10 2.15 3.60
CA MET A 48 13.98 3.52 4.07
C MET A 48 12.89 3.60 5.14
N VAL A 49 13.13 4.39 6.19
CA VAL A 49 12.17 4.68 7.26
C VAL A 49 11.90 6.18 7.34
N GLY A 50 10.66 6.52 7.65
CA GLY A 50 10.21 7.90 7.88
C GLY A 50 9.26 7.94 9.06
N LYS A 51 8.98 9.13 9.58
CA LYS A 51 8.06 9.32 10.71
C LYS A 51 7.09 10.44 10.40
N ILE A 52 5.81 10.22 10.68
CA ILE A 52 4.76 11.23 10.69
C ILE A 52 4.42 11.51 12.15
N ASN A 53 4.55 12.77 12.55
CA ASN A 53 4.04 13.25 13.84
C ASN A 53 2.65 13.82 13.61
N TYR A 54 1.65 13.35 14.36
CA TYR A 54 0.26 13.73 14.18
C TYR A 54 -0.42 14.00 15.52
N ASP A 55 -0.96 15.22 15.71
CA ASP A 55 -1.83 15.65 16.82
C ASP A 55 -1.46 15.12 18.23
N ASN A 56 -0.20 15.29 18.64
CA ASN A 56 0.33 14.81 19.93
C ASN A 56 0.15 13.30 20.21
N GLN A 57 -0.15 12.52 19.18
CA GLN A 57 -0.21 11.06 19.25
C GLN A 57 1.18 10.46 19.08
N SER A 58 1.30 9.16 19.35
CA SER A 58 2.51 8.41 18.99
C SER A 58 2.78 8.51 17.50
N ALA A 59 4.04 8.75 17.14
CA ALA A 59 4.43 8.89 15.74
C ALA A 59 4.09 7.63 14.92
N ILE A 60 3.61 7.84 13.70
CA ILE A 60 3.35 6.77 12.73
C ILE A 60 4.62 6.58 11.91
N LEU A 61 5.12 5.34 11.87
CA LEU A 61 6.27 4.99 11.06
C LEU A 61 5.85 4.73 9.61
N LEU A 62 6.62 5.27 8.68
CA LEU A 62 6.61 4.86 7.29
C LEU A 62 7.80 3.94 7.03
N PHE A 63 7.59 2.83 6.33
CA PHE A 63 8.68 1.95 5.91
C PHE A 63 8.54 1.56 4.44
N LYS A 64 9.59 1.84 3.67
CA LYS A 64 9.71 1.45 2.25
C LYS A 64 10.81 0.41 2.09
N PRO A 65 10.49 -0.87 1.88
CA PRO A 65 11.50 -1.93 1.67
C PRO A 65 12.43 -1.60 0.49
N GLY A 66 13.72 -1.85 0.65
CA GLY A 66 14.75 -1.57 -0.35
C GLY A 66 15.16 -2.80 -1.15
N LEU A 67 14.23 -3.72 -1.44
CA LEU A 67 14.50 -4.99 -2.11
C LEU A 67 13.44 -5.29 -3.20
N LEU A 68 13.62 -6.41 -3.90
CA LEU A 68 12.63 -6.94 -4.85
C LEU A 68 11.33 -7.35 -4.16
N MET A 69 10.23 -7.27 -4.91
CA MET A 69 8.86 -7.54 -4.48
C MET A 69 8.71 -8.86 -3.70
N ASN A 70 9.33 -9.93 -4.20
CA ASN A 70 9.23 -11.28 -3.63
C ASN A 70 10.02 -11.49 -2.33
N ILE A 71 10.77 -10.48 -1.87
CA ILE A 71 11.57 -10.51 -0.64
C ILE A 71 11.36 -9.24 0.21
N ASN A 72 10.21 -8.57 0.05
CA ASN A 72 9.81 -7.40 0.83
C ASN A 72 9.35 -7.76 2.26
N GLY A 73 8.87 -8.99 2.47
CA GLY A 73 8.26 -9.45 3.71
C GLY A 73 9.23 -9.48 4.89
N LYS A 74 10.43 -10.02 4.69
CA LYS A 74 11.46 -10.04 5.75
C LYS A 74 11.85 -8.63 6.23
N PRO A 75 12.18 -7.67 5.36
CA PRO A 75 12.44 -6.28 5.79
C PRO A 75 11.30 -5.65 6.59
N ILE A 76 10.05 -5.87 6.16
CA ILE A 76 8.87 -5.33 6.86
C ILE A 76 8.77 -5.95 8.27
N ALA A 77 8.92 -7.27 8.37
CA ALA A 77 8.85 -7.98 9.65
C ALA A 77 10.00 -7.59 10.60
N ASP A 78 11.22 -7.40 10.07
CA ASP A 78 12.37 -6.93 10.84
C ASP A 78 12.12 -5.51 11.40
N CYS A 79 11.57 -4.61 10.58
CA CYS A 79 11.18 -3.27 11.00
C CYS A 79 10.08 -3.29 12.08
N ALA A 80 9.00 -4.05 11.85
CA ALA A 80 7.90 -4.17 12.80
C ALA A 80 8.35 -4.73 14.16
N ARG A 81 9.18 -5.79 14.16
CA ARG A 81 9.73 -6.37 15.40
C ARG A 81 10.60 -5.41 16.17
N TYR A 82 11.48 -4.68 15.48
CA TYR A 82 12.37 -3.71 16.13
C TYR A 82 11.58 -2.63 16.87
N PHE A 83 10.50 -2.12 16.28
CA PHE A 83 9.64 -1.12 16.90
C PHE A 83 8.50 -1.70 17.75
N THR A 84 8.49 -3.02 18.00
CA THR A 84 7.46 -3.73 18.78
C THR A 84 6.03 -3.46 18.24
N ILE A 85 5.89 -3.42 16.93
CA ILE A 85 4.62 -3.18 16.23
C ILE A 85 3.93 -4.51 15.96
N LYS A 86 2.67 -4.62 16.38
CA LYS A 86 1.87 -5.83 16.16
C LYS A 86 1.28 -5.85 14.76
N PRO A 87 1.02 -7.03 14.17
CA PRO A 87 0.43 -7.14 12.84
C PRO A 87 -0.85 -6.32 12.61
N GLU A 88 -1.73 -6.22 13.60
CA GLU A 88 -2.96 -5.43 13.54
C GLU A 88 -2.74 -3.91 13.53
N GLU A 89 -1.54 -3.45 13.86
CA GLU A 89 -1.11 -2.05 13.81
C GLU A 89 -0.41 -1.69 12.48
N ILE A 90 -0.34 -2.63 11.54
CA ILE A 90 0.31 -2.48 10.23
C ILE A 90 -0.73 -2.21 9.15
N LEU A 91 -0.55 -1.11 8.42
CA LEU A 91 -1.19 -0.84 7.14
C LEU A 91 -0.24 -1.25 6.01
N LEU A 92 -0.61 -2.28 5.25
CA LEU A 92 0.12 -2.76 4.08
C LEU A 92 -0.55 -2.24 2.79
N VAL A 93 0.21 -1.53 1.96
CA VAL A 93 -0.27 -0.91 0.72
C VAL A 93 0.34 -1.61 -0.51
N TYR A 94 -0.49 -2.05 -1.46
CA TYR A 94 -0.02 -2.78 -2.65
C TYR A 94 -1.07 -2.81 -3.78
N ASP A 95 -0.65 -3.23 -4.96
CA ASP A 95 -1.52 -3.42 -6.12
C ASP A 95 -2.37 -4.69 -6.04
N ASP A 96 -3.58 -4.64 -6.60
CA ASP A 96 -4.53 -5.74 -6.57
C ASP A 96 -5.13 -5.96 -7.97
N LEU A 97 -4.90 -7.16 -8.51
CA LEU A 97 -5.39 -7.57 -9.82
C LEU A 97 -6.93 -7.72 -9.84
N ASP A 98 -7.56 -8.05 -8.72
CA ASP A 98 -9.00 -8.30 -8.65
C ASP A 98 -9.84 -7.02 -8.54
N LEU A 99 -9.18 -5.87 -8.39
CA LEU A 99 -9.82 -4.57 -8.40
C LEU A 99 -9.51 -3.86 -9.71
N GLU A 100 -10.54 -3.29 -10.33
CA GLU A 100 -10.39 -2.45 -11.51
C GLU A 100 -9.47 -1.25 -11.25
N ALA A 101 -8.80 -0.77 -12.30
CA ALA A 101 -7.93 0.39 -12.21
C ALA A 101 -8.69 1.63 -11.67
N GLY A 102 -8.19 2.21 -10.58
CA GLY A 102 -8.84 3.33 -9.88
C GLY A 102 -9.75 2.94 -8.72
N ILE A 103 -9.95 1.64 -8.46
CA ILE A 103 -10.69 1.19 -7.27
C ILE A 103 -9.71 0.97 -6.11
N ILE A 104 -9.89 1.69 -5.01
CA ILE A 104 -9.12 1.51 -3.77
C ILE A 104 -10.01 0.96 -2.68
N LYS A 105 -9.55 -0.09 -2.01
CA LYS A 105 -10.28 -0.66 -0.87
C LYS A 105 -9.33 -0.95 0.28
N CYS A 106 -9.65 -0.41 1.46
CA CYS A 106 -8.93 -0.68 2.70
C CYS A 106 -9.76 -1.62 3.58
N ARG A 107 -9.18 -2.72 4.06
CA ARG A 107 -9.77 -3.62 5.06
C ARG A 107 -8.77 -4.60 5.63
N LYS A 108 -9.10 -5.22 6.76
CA LYS A 108 -8.42 -6.46 7.21
C LYS A 108 -8.59 -7.56 6.16
N SER A 109 -7.54 -8.32 5.90
CA SER A 109 -7.54 -9.37 4.86
C SER A 109 -6.74 -10.58 5.33
N VAL A 110 -7.20 -11.78 4.97
CA VAL A 110 -6.65 -13.04 5.49
C VAL A 110 -5.54 -13.59 4.59
N GLY A 111 -5.85 -13.95 3.34
CA GLY A 111 -4.89 -14.61 2.43
C GLY A 111 -4.07 -13.65 1.57
N HIS A 112 -3.01 -14.14 0.92
CA HIS A 112 -2.13 -13.32 0.06
C HIS A 112 -2.69 -13.03 -1.34
N GLY A 113 -3.74 -13.73 -1.78
CA GLY A 113 -4.42 -13.45 -3.06
C GLY A 113 -3.50 -13.60 -4.29
N GLY A 114 -2.54 -14.52 -4.23
CA GLY A 114 -1.53 -14.68 -5.29
C GLY A 114 -0.42 -13.62 -5.36
N HIS A 115 -0.49 -12.55 -4.56
CA HIS A 115 0.52 -11.47 -4.58
C HIS A 115 1.83 -11.91 -3.91
N ASN A 116 2.95 -11.84 -4.65
CA ASN A 116 4.24 -12.37 -4.20
C ASN A 116 4.78 -11.68 -2.94
N GLY A 117 4.72 -10.35 -2.84
CA GLY A 117 5.19 -9.65 -1.64
C GLY A 117 4.34 -9.90 -0.41
N VAL A 118 3.03 -10.17 -0.57
CA VAL A 118 2.14 -10.50 0.57
C VAL A 118 2.39 -11.94 1.00
N ARG A 119 2.62 -12.84 0.04
CA ARG A 119 3.02 -14.23 0.30
C ARG A 119 4.36 -14.29 1.04
N ASP A 120 5.34 -13.48 0.65
CA ASP A 120 6.61 -13.40 1.37
C ASP A 120 6.42 -12.88 2.80
N LEU A 121 5.61 -11.81 2.99
CA LEU A 121 5.29 -11.30 4.32
C LEU A 121 4.59 -12.33 5.21
N ALA A 122 3.75 -13.20 4.63
CA ALA A 122 3.07 -14.29 5.33
C ALA A 122 4.03 -15.29 6.00
N ASN A 123 5.25 -15.41 5.46
CA ASN A 123 6.28 -16.30 6.04
C ASN A 123 6.93 -15.72 7.30
N HIS A 124 6.63 -14.46 7.65
CA HIS A 124 7.34 -13.73 8.70
C HIS A 124 6.44 -13.13 9.78
N ILE A 125 5.18 -12.83 9.47
CA ILE A 125 4.19 -12.31 10.43
C ILE A 125 2.80 -12.91 10.17
N ASP A 126 1.90 -12.83 11.14
CA ASP A 126 0.48 -13.15 10.93
C ASP A 126 -0.20 -12.08 10.06
N ILE A 127 -0.13 -12.27 8.74
CA ILE A 127 -0.75 -11.36 7.76
C ILE A 127 -2.27 -11.30 7.88
N SER A 128 -2.93 -12.24 8.58
CA SER A 128 -4.38 -12.23 8.73
C SER A 128 -4.88 -11.07 9.60
N GLN A 129 -3.99 -10.54 10.45
CA GLN A 129 -4.28 -9.41 11.34
C GLN A 129 -4.04 -8.06 10.67
N THR A 130 -3.21 -8.01 9.63
CA THR A 130 -2.85 -6.76 8.93
C THR A 130 -4.04 -6.08 8.27
N ILE A 131 -4.02 -4.75 8.29
CA ILE A 131 -4.94 -3.91 7.52
C ILE A 131 -4.30 -3.67 6.16
N ARG A 132 -5.08 -3.79 5.09
CA ARG A 132 -4.55 -3.76 3.73
C ARG A 132 -5.27 -2.73 2.88
N LEU A 133 -4.52 -1.78 2.33
CA LEU A 133 -4.97 -0.85 1.31
C LEU A 133 -4.60 -1.41 -0.06
N LYS A 134 -5.58 -1.98 -0.73
CA LYS A 134 -5.46 -2.59 -2.05
C LYS A 134 -5.79 -1.55 -3.11
N ILE A 135 -4.88 -1.33 -4.05
CA ILE A 135 -5.05 -0.39 -5.16
C ILE A 135 -5.27 -1.19 -6.45
N GLY A 136 -6.43 -1.03 -7.05
CA GLY A 136 -6.80 -1.77 -8.23
C GLY A 136 -5.97 -1.40 -9.45
N ILE A 137 -5.54 -2.43 -10.16
CA ILE A 137 -4.76 -2.32 -11.40
C ILE A 137 -5.42 -3.03 -12.58
N GLY A 138 -6.57 -3.67 -12.35
CA GLY A 138 -7.27 -4.52 -13.31
C GLY A 138 -6.57 -5.85 -13.56
N ARG A 139 -7.23 -6.72 -14.32
CA ARG A 139 -6.63 -7.95 -14.84
C ARG A 139 -6.24 -7.75 -16.30
N PRO A 140 -5.13 -8.37 -16.76
CA PRO A 140 -4.88 -8.47 -18.19
C PRO A 140 -5.98 -9.29 -18.87
N ASP A 141 -6.21 -9.01 -20.15
CA ASP A 141 -6.92 -9.96 -21.01
C ASP A 141 -6.20 -11.31 -21.02
N SER A 142 -6.93 -12.39 -21.27
CA SER A 142 -6.48 -13.79 -21.14
C SER A 142 -5.19 -14.16 -21.91
N LYS A 143 -4.73 -13.30 -22.83
CA LYS A 143 -3.51 -13.49 -23.63
C LYS A 143 -2.22 -13.08 -22.92
N LEU A 144 -2.28 -12.29 -21.85
CA LEU A 144 -1.09 -11.76 -21.15
C LEU A 144 -0.88 -12.46 -19.80
N ASN A 145 0.36 -12.87 -19.54
CA ASN A 145 0.74 -13.44 -18.24
C ASN A 145 0.66 -12.36 -17.16
N THR A 146 0.00 -12.66 -16.04
CA THR A 146 -0.15 -11.72 -14.91
C THR A 146 1.19 -11.22 -14.38
N SER A 147 2.24 -12.06 -14.36
CA SER A 147 3.58 -11.67 -13.92
C SER A 147 4.23 -10.63 -14.82
N GLN A 148 3.96 -10.66 -16.14
CA GLN A 148 4.43 -9.64 -17.08
C GLN A 148 3.58 -8.37 -16.96
N TYR A 149 2.25 -8.52 -16.84
CA TYR A 149 1.31 -7.42 -16.76
C TYR A 149 1.62 -6.48 -15.57
N VAL A 150 1.89 -7.04 -14.40
CA VAL A 150 2.21 -6.24 -13.20
C VAL A 150 3.53 -5.48 -13.32
N LEU A 151 4.46 -5.96 -14.15
CA LEU A 151 5.73 -5.30 -14.44
C LEU A 151 5.67 -4.31 -15.62
N GLN A 152 4.49 -4.07 -16.18
CA GLN A 152 4.27 -3.06 -17.21
C GLN A 152 3.68 -1.77 -16.62
N LYS A 153 3.90 -0.66 -17.31
CA LYS A 153 3.24 0.62 -17.02
C LYS A 153 1.72 0.50 -17.25
N PRO A 154 0.87 1.09 -16.39
CA PRO A 154 -0.56 1.25 -16.67
C PRO A 154 -0.80 1.97 -18.01
N SER A 155 -1.94 1.71 -18.65
CA SER A 155 -2.37 2.55 -19.78
C SER A 155 -2.55 4.01 -19.30
N PRO A 156 -2.51 5.02 -20.20
CA PRO A 156 -2.74 6.41 -19.79
C PRO A 156 -4.06 6.61 -19.02
N SER A 157 -5.13 5.92 -19.44
CA SER A 157 -6.42 5.98 -18.74
C SER A 157 -6.36 5.32 -17.38
N ASP A 158 -5.78 4.12 -17.27
CA ASP A 158 -5.63 3.43 -15.98
C ASP A 158 -4.78 4.25 -15.02
N SER A 159 -3.67 4.83 -15.51
CA SER A 159 -2.80 5.67 -14.69
C SER A 159 -3.57 6.84 -14.12
N LYS A 160 -4.36 7.55 -14.94
CA LYS A 160 -5.20 8.66 -14.49
C LYS A 160 -6.18 8.23 -13.39
N ASN A 161 -6.86 7.09 -13.58
CA ASN A 161 -7.82 6.58 -12.60
C ASN A 161 -7.12 6.18 -11.29
N ILE A 162 -5.97 5.49 -11.39
CA ILE A 162 -5.16 5.11 -10.24
C ILE A 162 -4.67 6.35 -9.48
N ASP A 163 -4.16 7.35 -10.19
CA ASP A 163 -3.68 8.60 -9.60
C ASP A 163 -4.79 9.36 -8.88
N HIS A 164 -6.00 9.41 -9.47
CA HIS A 164 -7.15 10.01 -8.83
C HIS A 164 -7.54 9.27 -7.54
N ALA A 165 -7.58 7.95 -7.60
CA ALA A 165 -7.91 7.12 -6.44
C ALA A 165 -6.89 7.30 -5.31
N ILE A 166 -5.58 7.30 -5.62
CA ILE A 166 -4.51 7.54 -4.64
C ILE A 166 -4.72 8.91 -4.00
N LYS A 167 -4.87 9.97 -4.79
CA LYS A 167 -5.08 11.33 -4.30
C LYS A 167 -6.28 11.42 -3.35
N ASN A 168 -7.42 10.86 -3.74
CA ASN A 168 -8.64 10.90 -2.93
C ASN A 168 -8.47 10.09 -1.64
N SER A 169 -7.82 8.93 -1.69
CA SER A 169 -7.53 8.16 -0.47
C SER A 169 -6.65 8.95 0.52
N LEU A 170 -5.64 9.66 0.02
CA LEU A 170 -4.74 10.48 0.84
C LEU A 170 -5.39 11.78 1.36
N ALA A 171 -6.42 12.30 0.68
CA ALA A 171 -7.20 13.42 1.17
C ALA A 171 -7.88 13.10 2.52
N HIS A 172 -8.22 11.84 2.77
CA HIS A 172 -8.84 11.37 4.01
C HIS A 172 -7.87 10.70 4.99
N ARG A 173 -6.55 10.87 4.82
CA ARG A 173 -5.52 10.25 5.67
C ARG A 173 -5.64 10.57 7.16
N GLY A 174 -6.27 11.69 7.54
CA GLY A 174 -6.53 12.02 8.95
C GLY A 174 -7.38 10.96 9.67
N LEU A 175 -8.28 10.27 8.94
CA LEU A 175 -9.05 9.14 9.47
C LEU A 175 -8.17 7.90 9.72
N LEU A 176 -7.16 7.66 8.87
CA LEU A 176 -6.17 6.61 9.12
C LEU A 176 -5.33 6.92 10.35
N PHE A 177 -4.84 8.16 10.46
CA PHE A 177 -3.94 8.57 11.54
C PHE A 177 -4.63 8.58 12.90
N SER A 178 -5.90 9.02 12.96
CA SER A 178 -6.72 8.99 14.17
C SER A 178 -7.30 7.60 14.50
N GLY A 179 -7.01 6.56 13.70
CA GLY A 179 -7.51 5.21 13.92
C GLY A 179 -9.01 5.02 13.63
N GLN A 180 -9.66 5.99 12.96
CA GLN A 180 -11.06 5.95 12.53
C GLN A 180 -11.24 5.11 11.25
N LEU A 181 -10.82 3.85 11.31
CA LEU A 181 -10.73 2.97 10.13
C LEU A 181 -12.07 2.74 9.46
N ASN A 182 -13.17 2.57 10.22
CA ASN A 182 -14.49 2.37 9.63
C ASN A 182 -14.92 3.58 8.79
N ALA A 183 -14.74 4.79 9.32
CA ALA A 183 -15.00 6.02 8.58
C ALA A 183 -14.12 6.12 7.34
N TYR A 184 -12.84 5.73 7.44
CA TYR A 184 -11.96 5.67 6.27
C TYR A 184 -12.46 4.68 5.21
N TYR A 185 -12.97 3.52 5.61
CA TYR A 185 -13.53 2.53 4.68
C TYR A 185 -14.77 3.07 3.97
N GLU A 186 -15.64 3.76 4.69
CA GLU A 186 -16.83 4.41 4.14
C GLU A 186 -16.47 5.49 3.13
N GLN A 187 -15.47 6.34 3.43
CA GLN A 187 -14.99 7.36 2.49
C GLN A 187 -14.44 6.73 1.20
N LEU A 188 -13.62 5.66 1.31
CA LEU A 188 -13.14 4.95 0.13
C LEU A 188 -14.28 4.33 -0.68
N ALA A 189 -15.32 3.80 -0.02
CA ALA A 189 -16.49 3.28 -0.71
C ALA A 189 -17.27 4.38 -1.46
N LEU A 190 -17.37 5.59 -0.90
CA LEU A 190 -17.98 6.74 -1.57
C LEU A 190 -17.15 7.19 -2.78
N ILE A 191 -15.83 7.30 -2.64
CA ILE A 191 -14.91 7.63 -3.74
C ILE A 191 -15.09 6.64 -4.90
N ASN A 192 -15.07 5.34 -4.61
CA ASN A 192 -15.25 4.31 -5.64
C ASN A 192 -16.60 4.39 -6.37
N LYS A 193 -17.67 4.89 -5.72
CA LYS A 193 -18.98 5.10 -6.35
C LYS A 193 -18.97 6.33 -7.26
N MET A 194 -18.27 7.40 -6.86
CA MET A 194 -18.17 8.62 -7.67
C MET A 194 -17.34 8.41 -8.93
N GLU A 195 -16.28 7.58 -8.87
CA GLU A 195 -15.47 7.20 -10.04
C GLU A 195 -16.20 6.23 -10.99
N LYS A 196 -17.33 5.66 -10.55
CA LYS A 196 -18.23 4.85 -11.39
C LYS A 196 -19.63 5.49 -11.48
N PRO A 197 -19.79 6.61 -12.19
CA PRO A 197 -21.11 7.19 -12.40
C PRO A 197 -21.90 6.29 -13.36
N ASN A 198 -22.70 5.41 -12.78
CA ASN A 198 -23.61 4.45 -13.40
C ASN A 198 -22.95 3.22 -14.04
N GLY A 199 -23.36 2.07 -13.50
CA GLY A 199 -22.93 0.75 -13.93
C GLY A 199 -23.39 0.38 -15.33
N ILE A 200 -22.69 -0.62 -15.86
CA ILE A 200 -23.35 -1.81 -16.38
C ILE A 200 -23.78 -2.64 -15.17
#